data_AF-A0A9W5AR31-F1
#
_entry.id   AF-A0A9W5AR31-F1
#
_cell.length_a   1.000
_cell.length_b   1.000
_cell.length_c   1.000
_cell.angle_alpha   90.00
_cell.angle_beta   90.00
_cell.angle_gamma   90.00
#
_symmetry.space_group_name_H-M   'P 1'
#
loop_
_entity.id
_entity.type
_entity.pdbx_description
1 polymer ?
#
loop_
_entity_poly.entity_id
_entity_poly.type
_entity_poly.pdbx_seq_one_letter_code
_entity_poly.pdbx_strand_id
1 'polypeptide(L)'
;MTIKAFKDLILYRIAEKNLHRPGDEMLSYETYEAMLKIANDCYPINLICKDGENRLERVFRWINVKGLYLRYPNVPIFDESDAKYKGDDYIDFDEPLNYAVINEVLFRLTLEKIYRQISDEVVSNYIANSKNIVMEQYI
;
A
#
# COMPACT_ATOMS: atom_id res chain seq x y z
N MET A 1 -7.08 8.10 1.10
CA MET A 1 -8.19 7.13 0.93
C MET A 1 -8.40 6.37 2.23
N THR A 2 -9.63 6.31 2.75
CA THR A 2 -9.94 5.59 4.01
C THR A 2 -10.00 4.08 3.80
N ILE A 3 -9.82 3.29 4.87
CA ILE A 3 -9.93 1.82 4.85
C ILE A 3 -11.27 1.37 4.26
N LYS A 4 -12.37 2.00 4.68
CA LYS A 4 -13.71 1.70 4.17
C LYS A 4 -13.83 1.98 2.68
N ALA A 5 -13.42 3.17 2.23
CA ALA A 5 -13.51 3.55 0.82
C ALA A 5 -12.64 2.64 -0.07
N PHE A 6 -11.47 2.23 0.44
CA PHE A 6 -10.57 1.29 -0.23
C PHE A 6 -11.23 -0.09 -0.41
N LYS A 7 -11.83 -0.63 0.66
CA LYS A 7 -12.59 -1.89 0.64
C LYS A 7 -13.74 -1.82 -0.36
N ASP A 8 -14.56 -0.78 -0.27
CA ASP A 8 -15.75 -0.61 -1.10
C ASP A 8 -15.40 -0.56 -2.59
N LEU A 9 -14.30 0.12 -2.96
CA LEU A 9 -13.85 0.21 -4.34
C LEU A 9 -13.39 -1.16 -4.89
N ILE A 10 -12.64 -1.95 -4.11
CA ILE A 10 -12.23 -3.29 -4.54
C ILE A 10 -13.46 -4.18 -4.72
N LEU A 11 -14.37 -4.19 -3.75
CA LEU A 11 -15.57 -5.01 -3.79
C LEU A 11 -16.48 -4.64 -4.96
N TYR A 12 -16.61 -3.35 -5.27
CA TYR A 12 -17.32 -2.87 -6.45
C TYR A 12 -16.72 -3.45 -7.74
N ARG A 13 -15.39 -3.38 -7.92
CA ARG A 13 -14.70 -3.94 -9.10
C ARG A 13 -14.84 -5.45 -9.22
N ILE A 14 -14.79 -6.18 -8.10
CA ILE A 14 -15.03 -7.62 -8.06
C ILE A 14 -16.48 -7.95 -8.49
N ALA A 15 -17.45 -7.18 -8.01
CA ALA A 15 -18.85 -7.35 -8.38
C ALA A 15 -19.12 -7.04 -9.87
N GLU A 16 -18.49 -5.99 -10.43
CA GLU A 16 -18.57 -5.68 -11.88
C GLU A 16 -18.13 -6.86 -12.76
N LYS A 17 -17.23 -7.70 -12.24
CA LYS A 17 -16.71 -8.88 -12.93
C LYS A 17 -17.47 -10.17 -12.64
N ASN A 18 -18.55 -10.11 -11.84
CA ASN A 18 -19.29 -11.27 -11.36
C ASN A 18 -18.40 -12.33 -10.67
N LEU A 19 -17.33 -11.88 -10.01
CA LEU A 19 -16.43 -12.75 -9.26
C LEU A 19 -16.93 -12.97 -7.82
N HIS A 20 -16.49 -14.06 -7.20
CA HIS A 20 -16.82 -14.31 -5.81
C HIS A 20 -16.20 -13.23 -4.92
N ARG A 21 -16.99 -12.70 -4.00
CA ARG A 21 -16.53 -11.71 -3.03
C ARG A 21 -15.45 -12.33 -2.14
N PRO A 22 -14.24 -11.74 -2.04
CA PRO A 22 -13.23 -12.22 -1.10
C PRO A 22 -13.70 -12.02 0.34
N GLY A 23 -13.30 -12.93 1.24
CA GLY A 23 -13.45 -12.72 2.67
C GLY A 23 -12.58 -11.57 3.17
N ASP A 24 -12.97 -10.92 4.27
CA ASP A 24 -12.27 -9.73 4.79
C ASP A 24 -10.83 -10.05 5.22
N GLU A 25 -10.58 -11.23 5.81
CA GLU A 25 -9.21 -11.70 6.14
C GLU A 25 -8.33 -11.85 4.88
N MET A 26 -8.87 -12.45 3.82
CA MET A 26 -8.17 -12.57 2.54
C MET A 26 -7.89 -11.18 1.97
N LEU A 27 -8.87 -10.28 1.98
CA LEU A 27 -8.68 -8.92 1.47
C LEU A 27 -7.61 -8.16 2.25
N SER A 28 -7.56 -8.33 3.58
CA SER A 28 -6.52 -7.74 4.44
C SER A 28 -5.14 -8.26 4.08
N TYR A 29 -5.00 -9.58 3.91
CA TYR A 29 -3.75 -10.22 3.52
C TYR A 29 -3.27 -9.76 2.13
N GLU A 30 -4.16 -9.83 1.14
CA GLU A 30 -3.88 -9.45 -0.24
C GLU A 30 -3.50 -7.97 -0.37
N THR A 31 -4.14 -7.10 0.41
CA THR A 31 -3.82 -5.67 0.47
C THR A 31 -2.45 -5.44 1.08
N TYR A 32 -2.14 -6.09 2.19
CA TYR A 32 -0.84 -5.97 2.82
C TYR A 32 0.30 -6.42 1.89
N GLU A 33 0.13 -7.57 1.22
CA GLU A 33 1.10 -8.05 0.24
C GLU A 33 1.28 -7.09 -0.95
N ALA A 34 0.19 -6.49 -1.44
CA ALA A 34 0.25 -5.45 -2.46
C ALA A 34 1.04 -4.23 -1.98
N MET A 35 0.80 -3.75 -0.75
CA MET A 35 1.56 -2.64 -0.17
C MET A 35 3.06 -2.96 -0.07
N LEU A 36 3.43 -4.17 0.34
CA LEU A 36 4.83 -4.61 0.39
C LEU A 36 5.50 -4.64 -0.98
N LYS A 37 4.81 -5.15 -2.02
CA LYS A 37 5.30 -5.11 -3.40
C LYS A 37 5.59 -3.67 -3.81
N ILE A 38 4.63 -2.77 -3.62
CA ILE A 38 4.79 -1.38 -4.05
C ILE A 38 5.89 -0.67 -3.24
N ALA A 39 5.98 -0.90 -1.93
CA ALA A 39 7.07 -0.38 -1.10
C ALA A 39 8.45 -0.95 -1.45
N ASN A 40 8.50 -2.12 -2.09
CA ASN A 40 9.74 -2.67 -2.63
C ASN A 40 10.13 -2.03 -3.97
N ASP A 41 9.17 -1.52 -4.74
CA ASP A 41 9.41 -0.94 -6.06
C ASP A 41 9.58 0.58 -6.04
N CYS A 42 9.20 1.25 -4.94
CA CYS A 42 9.35 2.69 -4.76
C CYS A 42 9.64 3.10 -3.31
N TYR A 43 9.70 4.40 -3.01
CA TYR A 43 9.88 4.93 -1.65
C TYR A 43 8.63 5.69 -1.18
N PRO A 44 7.60 5.00 -0.65
CA PRO A 44 6.42 5.66 -0.09
C PRO A 44 6.82 6.54 1.09
N ILE A 45 6.56 7.86 1.00
CA ILE A 45 7.00 8.84 2.02
C ILE A 45 6.41 8.52 3.38
N ASN A 46 5.15 8.05 3.44
CA ASN A 46 4.48 7.69 4.69
C ASN A 46 5.15 6.53 5.44
N LEU A 47 5.98 5.75 4.75
CA LEU A 47 6.73 4.64 5.34
C LEU A 47 8.19 5.01 5.67
N ILE A 48 8.65 6.21 5.33
CA ILE A 48 10.04 6.62 5.58
C ILE A 48 10.20 7.00 7.05
N CYS A 49 11.13 6.32 7.69
CA CYS A 49 11.52 6.56 9.08
C CYS A 49 13.03 6.85 9.15
N LYS A 50 13.43 7.50 10.25
CA LYS A 50 14.83 7.76 10.59
C LYS A 50 15.24 6.91 11.79
N ASP A 51 16.43 6.32 11.70
CA ASP A 51 16.98 5.48 12.75
C ASP A 51 17.07 6.26 14.08
N GLY A 52 16.67 5.59 15.16
CA GLY A 52 16.62 6.16 16.51
C GLY A 52 15.36 6.94 16.87
N GLU A 53 14.49 7.33 15.93
CA GLU A 53 13.25 8.07 16.25
C GLU A 53 12.12 7.15 16.72
N ASN A 54 12.04 5.92 16.19
CA ASN A 54 10.94 5.01 16.51
C ASN A 54 11.43 3.57 16.76
N ARG A 55 12.02 3.34 17.93
CA ARG A 55 12.71 2.08 18.30
C ARG A 55 11.85 0.81 18.23
N LEU A 56 10.52 0.94 18.14
CA LEU A 56 9.59 -0.20 18.06
C LEU A 56 9.22 -0.57 16.63
N GLU A 57 9.46 0.31 15.66
CA GLU A 57 9.10 0.06 14.26
C GLU A 57 10.13 -0.85 13.59
N ARG A 58 9.64 -1.96 13.03
CA ARG A 58 10.48 -2.92 12.33
C ARG A 58 10.92 -2.35 10.97
N VAL A 59 12.21 -2.46 10.70
CA VAL A 59 12.79 -2.10 9.39
C VAL A 59 12.33 -3.09 8.33
N PHE A 60 11.68 -2.58 7.28
CA PHE A 60 11.37 -3.33 6.07
C PHE A 60 12.53 -3.26 5.07
N ARG A 61 13.03 -2.05 4.77
CA ARG A 61 14.12 -1.85 3.81
C ARG A 61 14.93 -0.60 4.10
N TRP A 62 16.25 -0.69 4.12
CA TRP A 62 17.11 0.50 4.22
C TRP A 62 17.12 1.31 2.92
N ILE A 63 16.98 2.63 3.03
CA ILE A 63 17.05 3.56 1.90
C ILE A 63 18.49 4.03 1.71
N ASN A 64 19.20 4.36 2.80
CA ASN A 64 20.56 4.86 2.73
C ASN A 64 21.38 4.55 4.00
N VAL A 65 22.68 4.85 3.91
CA VAL A 65 23.64 4.73 5.03
C VAL A 65 23.50 5.84 6.09
N LYS A 66 22.72 6.90 5.82
CA LYS A 66 22.47 8.01 6.76
C LYS A 66 21.36 7.68 7.79
N GLY A 67 20.88 6.43 7.81
CA GLY A 67 19.88 5.96 8.78
C GLY A 67 18.43 6.11 8.32
N LEU A 68 18.15 6.31 7.03
CA LEU A 68 16.78 6.29 6.52
C LEU A 68 16.36 4.88 6.11
N TYR A 69 15.16 4.48 6.52
CA TYR A 69 14.58 3.19 6.19
C TYR A 69 13.08 3.29 5.91
N LEU A 70 12.55 2.30 5.18
CA LEU A 70 11.13 2.05 5.12
C LEU A 70 10.74 1.12 6.27
N ARG A 71 9.73 1.48 7.04
CA ARG A 71 9.05 0.57 7.96
C ARG A 71 8.06 -0.32 7.21
N TYR A 72 7.61 -1.38 7.87
CA TYR A 72 6.45 -2.12 7.38
C TYR A 72 5.20 -1.24 7.41
N PRO A 73 4.33 -1.31 6.38
CA PRO A 73 3.01 -0.71 6.46
C PRO A 73 2.15 -1.45 7.49
N ASN A 74 1.17 -0.76 8.05
CA ASN A 74 0.16 -1.40 8.89
C ASN A 74 -0.75 -2.30 8.04
N VAL A 75 -1.04 -3.50 8.54
CA VAL A 75 -2.02 -4.41 7.93
C VAL A 75 -3.41 -3.78 8.06
N PRO A 76 -4.12 -3.50 6.95
CA PRO A 76 -5.47 -2.95 7.04
C PRO A 76 -6.43 -4.02 7.56
N ILE A 77 -7.31 -3.64 8.48
CA ILE A 77 -8.36 -4.50 9.01
C ILE A 77 -9.66 -4.14 8.30
N PHE A 78 -10.24 -5.09 7.56
CA PHE A 78 -11.47 -4.85 6.80
C PHE A 78 -12.72 -5.42 7.46
N ASP A 79 -12.58 -6.34 8.42
CA ASP A 79 -13.70 -6.89 9.17
C ASP A 79 -14.28 -5.81 10.10
N GLU A 80 -15.50 -5.36 9.82
CA GLU A 80 -16.18 -4.32 10.59
C GLU A 80 -16.56 -4.77 12.00
N SER A 81 -16.56 -6.08 12.27
CA SER A 81 -16.81 -6.64 13.59
C SER A 81 -15.55 -6.75 14.47
N ASP A 82 -14.36 -6.58 13.89
CA ASP A 82 -13.11 -6.58 14.66
C ASP A 82 -13.02 -5.31 15.53
N ALA A 83 -12.69 -5.48 16.81
CA ALA A 83 -12.55 -4.37 17.75
C ALA A 83 -11.45 -3.35 17.38
N LYS A 84 -10.51 -3.74 16.51
CA LYS A 84 -9.44 -2.89 15.97
C LYS A 84 -9.81 -2.25 14.64
N TYR A 85 -11.01 -2.53 14.11
CA TYR A 85 -11.49 -1.91 12.88
C TYR A 85 -11.58 -0.38 13.04
N LYS A 86 -11.01 0.33 12.07
CA LYS A 86 -11.04 1.79 11.99
C LYS A 86 -11.33 2.22 10.56
N GLY A 87 -12.58 2.10 10.13
CA GLY A 87 -12.97 2.33 8.74
C GLY A 87 -12.63 3.73 8.19
N ASP A 88 -12.59 4.74 9.06
CA ASP A 88 -12.28 6.13 8.71
C ASP A 88 -10.77 6.45 8.75
N ASP A 89 -9.93 5.54 9.26
CA ASP A 89 -8.48 5.69 9.18
C ASP A 89 -8.03 5.55 7.73
N TYR A 90 -6.95 6.25 7.39
CA TYR A 90 -6.35 6.18 6.07
C TYR A 90 -5.52 4.91 5.91
N ILE A 91 -5.50 4.37 4.69
CA ILE A 91 -4.52 3.35 4.32
C ILE A 91 -3.12 3.94 4.53
N ASP A 92 -2.25 3.13 5.13
CA ASP A 92 -0.90 3.52 5.55
C ASP A 92 0.07 3.57 4.37
N PHE A 93 -0.25 4.45 3.41
CA PHE A 93 0.44 4.61 2.14
C PHE A 93 0.13 5.99 1.55
N ASP A 94 1.01 6.47 0.68
CA ASP A 94 0.82 7.75 -0.02
C ASP A 94 -0.44 7.74 -0.88
N GLU A 95 -1.13 8.88 -0.95
CA GLU A 95 -2.40 8.98 -1.66
C GLU A 95 -2.34 8.54 -3.14
N PRO A 96 -1.33 8.93 -3.95
CA PRO A 96 -1.19 8.45 -5.32
C PRO A 96 -0.95 6.93 -5.37
N LEU A 97 -0.20 6.40 -4.42
CA LEU A 97 0.15 4.98 -4.38
C LEU A 97 -1.01 4.09 -3.91
N ASN A 98 -2.02 4.63 -3.22
CA ASN A 98 -3.25 3.88 -2.92
C ASN A 98 -3.89 3.30 -4.18
N TYR A 99 -3.86 4.03 -5.31
CA TYR A 99 -4.35 3.51 -6.59
C TYR A 99 -3.50 2.37 -7.13
N ALA A 100 -2.18 2.42 -6.94
CA ALA A 100 -1.29 1.32 -7.32
C ALA A 100 -1.59 0.07 -6.47
N VAL A 101 -1.79 0.24 -5.16
CA VAL A 101 -2.16 -0.86 -4.26
C VAL A 101 -3.50 -1.46 -4.65
N ILE A 102 -4.54 -0.66 -4.89
CA ILE A 102 -5.86 -1.17 -5.33
C ILE A 102 -5.73 -2.06 -6.57
N ASN A 103 -4.99 -1.57 -7.57
CA ASN A 103 -4.84 -2.32 -8.82
C ASN A 103 -3.99 -3.57 -8.62
N GLU A 104 -2.95 -3.56 -7.79
CA GLU A 104 -2.21 -4.79 -7.49
C GLU A 104 -3.08 -5.80 -6.72
N VAL A 105 -3.94 -5.36 -5.79
CA VAL A 105 -4.91 -6.24 -5.12
C VAL A 105 -5.88 -6.85 -6.13
N LEU A 106 -6.43 -6.04 -7.04
CA LEU A 106 -7.31 -6.53 -8.10
C LEU A 106 -6.59 -7.53 -9.01
N PHE A 107 -5.31 -7.30 -9.34
CA PHE A 107 -4.51 -8.30 -10.05
C PHE A 107 -4.41 -9.60 -9.24
N ARG A 108 -4.08 -9.54 -7.95
CA ARG A 108 -3.90 -10.76 -7.15
C ARG A 108 -5.21 -11.55 -7.00
N LEU A 109 -6.36 -10.86 -6.90
CA LEU A 109 -7.68 -11.48 -6.79
C LEU A 109 -8.21 -12.04 -8.13
N THR A 110 -7.89 -11.40 -9.25
CA THR A 110 -8.49 -11.73 -10.58
C THR A 110 -7.52 -12.37 -11.56
N LEU A 111 -6.22 -12.23 -11.32
CA LEU A 111 -5.11 -12.57 -12.22
C LEU A 111 -5.12 -11.81 -13.57
N GLU A 112 -5.90 -10.73 -13.68
CA GLU A 112 -5.98 -9.92 -14.89
C GLU A 112 -4.82 -8.93 -14.98
N LYS A 113 -3.91 -9.19 -15.93
CA LYS A 113 -2.66 -8.43 -16.12
C LYS A 113 -2.84 -6.92 -16.29
N ILE A 114 -3.98 -6.47 -16.79
CA ILE A 114 -4.26 -5.04 -16.97
C ILE A 114 -4.15 -4.26 -15.66
N TYR A 115 -4.59 -4.85 -14.54
CA TYR A 115 -4.50 -4.19 -13.25
C TYR A 115 -3.05 -4.03 -12.79
N ARG A 116 -2.21 -5.06 -12.96
CA ARG A 116 -0.78 -4.93 -12.68
C ARG A 116 -0.12 -3.87 -13.56
N GLN A 117 -0.48 -3.80 -14.85
CA GLN A 117 0.04 -2.77 -15.76
C GLN A 117 -0.29 -1.35 -15.26
N ILE A 118 -1.53 -1.12 -14.82
CA ILE A 118 -1.95 0.17 -14.23
C ILE A 118 -1.17 0.44 -12.93
N SER A 119 -1.02 -0.57 -12.07
CA SER A 119 -0.25 -0.45 -10.83
C SER A 119 1.20 -0.02 -11.10
N ASP A 120 1.87 -0.71 -12.01
CA ASP A 120 3.26 -0.43 -12.39
C ASP A 120 3.40 0.95 -13.04
N GLU A 121 2.42 1.41 -13.83
CA GLU A 121 2.39 2.76 -14.40
C GLU A 121 2.30 3.84 -13.31
N VAL A 122 1.39 3.67 -12.34
CA VAL A 122 1.27 4.60 -11.21
C VAL A 122 2.57 4.65 -10.41
N VAL A 123 3.18 3.49 -10.14
CA VAL A 123 4.48 3.42 -9.45
C VAL A 123 5.57 4.11 -10.25
N SER A 124 5.68 3.86 -11.54
CA SER A 124 6.71 4.48 -12.39
C SER A 124 6.59 6.00 -12.42
N ASN A 125 5.37 6.54 -12.33
CA ASN A 125 5.10 7.97 -12.32
C ASN A 125 5.19 8.61 -10.91
N TYR A 126 5.35 7.82 -9.85
CA TYR A 126 5.48 8.34 -8.50
C TYR A 126 6.82 9.04 -8.32
N ILE A 127 6.76 10.30 -7.86
CA ILE A 127 7.87 11.27 -7.84
C ILE A 127 9.14 10.69 -7.19
N ALA A 128 9.00 9.90 -6.11
CA ALA A 128 10.11 9.28 -5.38
C ALA A 128 10.90 8.20 -6.17
N ASN A 129 10.44 7.78 -7.35
CA ASN A 129 11.16 6.86 -8.23
C ASN A 129 12.10 7.53 -9.23
N SER A 130 12.05 8.86 -9.35
CA SER A 130 13.04 9.55 -10.14
C SER A 130 14.39 9.47 -9.41
N LYS A 131 15.38 8.84 -10.06
CA LYS A 131 16.77 8.64 -9.59
C LYS A 131 17.53 9.92 -9.21
N ASN A 132 16.85 11.07 -9.21
CA ASN A 132 17.38 12.41 -8.99
C ASN A 132 16.79 13.11 -7.75
N ILE A 133 15.92 12.46 -6.96
CA ILE A 133 15.50 13.06 -5.69
C ILE A 133 16.60 12.83 -4.66
N VAL A 134 17.45 13.84 -4.56
CA VAL A 134 18.15 14.13 -3.33
C VAL A 134 17.07 14.30 -2.25
N MET A 135 16.88 13.27 -1.43
CA MET A 135 15.94 13.22 -0.30
C MET A 135 16.15 14.32 0.76
N GLU A 136 17.07 15.27 0.52
CA GLU A 136 17.41 16.37 1.43
C GLU A 136 16.34 17.47 1.49
N GLN A 137 15.33 17.47 0.61
CA GLN A 137 14.29 18.53 0.60
C GLN A 137 12.99 18.17 1.34
N TYR A 138 12.85 16.93 1.84
CA TYR A 138 11.63 16.45 2.51
C TYR A 138 11.87 15.97 3.95
N ILE A 139 13.02 16.32 4.55
CA ILE A 139 13.42 16.01 5.94
C ILE A 139 13.79 17.30 6.65
#